data_AF-A0A6P1GBI8-F1
#
_entry.id   AF-A0A6P1GBI8-F1
#
_cell.length_a   1.000
_cell.length_b   1.000
_cell.length_c   1.000
_cell.angle_alpha   90.00
_cell.angle_beta   90.00
_cell.angle_gamma   90.00
#
_symmetry.space_group_name_H-M   'P 1'
#
loop_
_entity.id
_entity.type
_entity.pdbx_description
1 polymer ?
#
loop_
_entity_poly.entity_id
_entity_poly.type
_entity_poly.pdbx_seq_one_letter_code
_entity_poly.pdbx_strand_id
1 'polypeptide(L)' 'MSAPFIDHSAAALALLNRGEKLTRKAGSFLGQCVVDPTPLTPAQSDWLATLLDRAGLPPVAEVSNG' A
#
# COMPACT_ATOMS: atom_id res chain seq x y z
N MET A 1 -15.35 -7.09 8.34
CA MET A 1 -14.24 -6.16 8.03
C MET A 1 -12.95 -6.92 8.22
N SER A 2 -12.10 -6.95 7.20
CA SER A 2 -10.77 -7.58 7.30
C SER A 2 -9.83 -6.69 8.11
N ALA A 3 -8.91 -7.30 8.87
CA ALA A 3 -7.95 -6.55 9.68
C ALA A 3 -7.03 -5.67 8.80
N PRO A 4 -6.61 -4.49 9.29
CA PRO A 4 -5.68 -3.63 8.57
C PRO A 4 -4.32 -4.32 8.35
N PHE A 5 -3.60 -3.90 7.31
CA PHE A 5 -2.21 -4.30 7.11
C PHE A 5 -1.30 -3.68 8.16
N ILE A 6 -0.28 -4.41 8.59
CA ILE A 6 0.67 -3.95 9.61
C ILE A 6 1.53 -2.79 9.08
N ASP A 7 1.95 -2.87 7.81
CA ASP A 7 2.83 -1.88 7.18
C ASP A 7 2.53 -1.70 5.68
N HIS A 8 3.20 -0.73 5.07
CA HIS A 8 3.07 -0.42 3.65
C HIS A 8 3.60 -1.53 2.73
N SER A 9 4.56 -2.33 3.19
CA SER A 9 5.13 -3.42 2.41
C SER A 9 4.11 -4.54 2.20
N ALA A 10 3.46 -4.98 3.28
CA ALA A 10 2.41 -6.01 3.23
C ALA A 10 1.22 -5.57 2.35
N ALA A 11 0.79 -4.31 2.49
CA ALA A 11 -0.28 -3.75 1.69
C ALA A 11 0.08 -3.68 0.18
N ALA A 12 1.29 -3.23 -0.14
CA ALA A 12 1.75 -3.14 -1.53
C ALA A 12 1.93 -4.52 -2.17
N LEU A 13 2.43 -5.50 -1.42
CA LEU A 13 2.56 -6.88 -1.88
C LEU A 13 1.20 -7.52 -2.18
N ALA A 14 0.19 -7.25 -1.35
CA ALA A 14 -1.18 -7.69 -1.60
C ALA A 14 -1.73 -7.14 -2.92
N LEU A 15 -1.50 -5.85 -3.21
CA LEU A 15 -1.89 -5.23 -4.49
C LEU A 15 -1.18 -5.85 -5.70
N LEU A 16 0.14 -6.07 -5.61
CA LEU A 16 0.93 -6.68 -6.67
C LEU A 16 0.47 -8.12 -7.00
N ASN A 17 0.06 -8.88 -5.99
CA ASN A 17 -0.39 -10.26 -6.15
C ASN A 17 -1.80 -10.41 -6.73
N ARG A 18 -2.57 -9.32 -6.92
CA ARG A 18 -3.94 -9.41 -7.49
C ARG A 18 -3.98 -9.76 -8.97
N GLY A 19 -2.85 -9.65 -9.68
CA GLY A 19 -2.76 -9.99 -11.11
C GLY A 19 -3.48 -9.02 -12.06
N GLU A 20 -3.94 -7.88 -11.56
CA GLU A 20 -4.51 -6.81 -12.39
C GLU A 20 -3.42 -6.04 -13.15
N LYS A 21 -3.80 -5.44 -14.30
CA LYS A 21 -2.88 -4.58 -15.05
C LYS A 21 -2.63 -3.28 -14.29
N LEU A 22 -1.45 -3.17 -13.70
CA LEU A 22 -0.96 -1.93 -13.10
C LEU A 22 -0.43 -0.99 -14.17
N THR A 23 -0.65 0.31 -13.97
CA THR A 23 0.10 1.32 -14.72
C THR A 23 1.57 1.25 -14.33
N ARG A 24 2.48 1.70 -15.21
CA ARG A 24 3.93 1.76 -14.91
C ARG A 24 4.19 2.50 -13.59
N LYS A 25 3.52 3.63 -13.37
CA LYS A 25 3.64 4.43 -12.14
C LYS A 25 3.23 3.63 -10.90
N ALA A 26 2.07 2.98 -10.94
CA ALA A 26 1.58 2.17 -9.81
C ALA A 26 2.51 0.98 -9.53
N GLY A 27 2.93 0.24 -10.56
CA GLY A 27 3.85 -0.89 -10.40
C GLY A 27 5.19 -0.48 -9.78
N SER A 28 5.81 0.60 -10.27
CA SER A 28 7.07 1.10 -9.71
C SER A 28 6.96 1.50 -8.25
N PHE A 29 5.89 2.24 -7.88
CA PHE A 29 5.66 2.66 -6.51
C PHE A 29 5.40 1.49 -5.57
N LEU A 30 4.52 0.56 -5.95
CA LEU A 30 4.20 -0.61 -5.14
C LEU A 30 5.44 -1.50 -4.97
N GLY A 31 6.22 -1.70 -6.03
CA GLY A 31 7.49 -2.43 -5.96
C GLY A 31 8.47 -1.79 -4.97
N GLN A 32 8.59 -0.46 -4.97
CA GLN A 32 9.40 0.25 -3.99
C GLN A 32 8.87 0.06 -2.56
N CYS A 33 7.56 0.21 -2.33
CA CYS A 33 6.96 0.00 -1.02
C CYS A 33 7.25 -1.39 -0.44
N VAL A 34 7.33 -2.41 -1.29
CA VAL A 34 7.63 -3.78 -0.84
C VAL A 34 9.07 -3.90 -0.33
N VAL A 35 10.04 -3.29 -1.02
CA VAL A 35 11.49 -3.54 -0.78
C VAL A 35 12.20 -2.45 0.00
N ASP A 36 11.62 -1.26 0.11
CA ASP A 36 12.18 -0.09 0.79
C ASP A 36 11.41 0.19 2.09
N PRO A 37 12.05 0.01 3.27
CA PRO A 37 11.41 0.23 4.56
C PRO A 37 11.30 1.72 4.94
N THR A 38 11.80 2.64 4.10
CA THR A 38 11.70 4.07 4.36
C THR A 38 10.23 4.48 4.56
N PRO A 39 9.90 5.23 5.64
CA PRO A 39 8.54 5.70 5.85
C PRO A 39 8.00 6.47 4.66
N LEU A 40 6.74 6.21 4.31
CA LEU A 40 6.08 6.94 3.24
C LEU A 40 5.85 8.40 3.64
N THR A 41 6.04 9.30 2.67
CA THR A 41 5.54 10.67 2.79
C THR A 41 4.00 10.68 2.87
N PRO A 42 3.37 11.72 3.42
CA PRO A 42 1.91 11.80 3.50
C PRO A 42 1.22 11.57 2.15
N ALA A 43 1.73 12.19 1.09
CA ALA A 43 1.17 12.02 -0.27
C ALA A 43 1.32 10.58 -0.81
N GLN A 44 2.36 9.86 -0.42
CA GLN A 44 2.53 8.45 -0.77
C GLN A 44 1.57 7.56 0.03
N SER A 45 1.37 7.83 1.31
CA SER A 45 0.40 7.14 2.16
C SER A 45 -1.03 7.31 1.63
N ASP A 46 -1.43 8.54 1.29
CA ASP A 46 -2.75 8.84 0.71
C ASP A 46 -2.95 8.12 -0.63
N TRP A 47 -1.89 8.08 -1.45
CA TRP A 47 -1.94 7.38 -2.72
C TRP A 47 -2.05 5.86 -2.54
N LEU A 48 -1.31 5.26 -1.60
CA LEU A 48 -1.45 3.85 -1.26
C LEU A 48 -2.86 3.53 -0.75
N ALA A 49 -3.41 4.36 0.12
CA ALA A 49 -4.79 4.22 0.62
C ALA A 49 -5.81 4.24 -0.53
N THR A 50 -5.64 5.14 -1.51
CA THR A 50 -6.49 5.19 -2.70
C THR A 50 -6.40 3.91 -3.53
N LEU A 51 -5.21 3.30 -3.65
CA LEU A 51 -5.04 2.05 -4.38
C LEU A 51 -5.70 0.87 -3.64
N LEU A 52 -5.60 0.83 -2.31
CA LEU A 52 -6.24 -0.20 -1.48
C LEU A 52 -7.76 -0.11 -1.54
N ASP A 53 -8.32 1.09 -1.41
CA ASP A 53 -9.76 1.34 -1.52
C ASP A 53 -10.33 0.88 -2.87
N ARG A 54 -9.66 1.27 -3.97
CA ARG A 54 -10.02 0.81 -5.34
C ARG A 54 -9.96 -0.70 -5.51
N ALA A 55 -9.08 -1.38 -4.77
CA ALA A 55 -8.92 -2.83 -4.80
C ALA A 55 -9.83 -3.56 -3.79
N GLY A 56 -10.59 -2.84 -2.96
CA GLY A 56 -11.39 -3.40 -1.87
C GLY A 56 -10.55 -4.06 -0.77
N LEU A 57 -9.30 -3.62 -0.61
CA LEU A 57 -8.36 -4.16 0.38
C LEU A 57 -8.39 -3.37 1.70
N PRO A 58 -8.00 -3.98 2.84
CA PRO A 58 -7.88 -3.29 4.11
C PRO A 58 -6.91 -2.10 4.05
N PRO A 59 -7.09 -1.06 4.87
CA PRO A 59 -6.12 0.02 5.00
C PRO A 59 -4.83 -0.46 5.70
N VAL A 60 -3.78 0.36 5.66
CA VAL A 60 -2.62 0.20 6.54
C VAL A 60 -2.99 0.73 7.92
N ALA A 61 -2.56 0.04 8.98
CA ALA A 61 -2.79 0.48 10.35
C ALA A 61 -2.16 1.87 10.58
N GLU A 62 -2.91 2.78 11.22
CA GLU A 62 -2.33 4.03 11.66
C GLU A 62 -1.33 3.73 12.78
N VAL A 63 -0.06 4.11 12.58
CA VAL A 63 0.90 4.13 13.68
C VAL A 63 0.44 5.23 14.62
N SER A 64 -0.24 4.87 15.72
CA SER A 64 -0.54 5.80 16.80
C SER A 64 0.80 6.25 17.40
N ASN A 65 1.30 7.38 16.92
CA ASN A 65 2.41 8.06 17.57
C ASN A 65 1.86 8.61 18.89
N GLY A 66 2.09 7.88 19.98
CA GLY A 66 1.91 8.36 21.35
C GLY A 66 2.97 9.38 21.75
#